data_AF-A0A2T2TZL2-F1
#
_entry.id   AF-A0A2T2TZL2-F1
#
_cell.length_a   1.000
_cell.length_b   1.000
_cell.length_c   1.000
_cell.angle_alpha   90.00
_cell.angle_beta   90.00
_cell.angle_gamma   90.00
#
_symmetry.space_group_name_H-M   'P 1'
#
loop_
_entity.id
_entity.type
_entity.pdbx_description
1 polymer ?
#
loop_
_entity_poly.entity_id
_entity_poly.type
_entity_poly.pdbx_seq_one_letter_code
_entity_poly.pdbx_strand_id
1 'polypeptide(L)'
;MSTLLFHDRYLDYDFGPEHPFSPVRQEMTIDLLDALGHPVGAVEPPVATREDVRRVHSERFVGKVEAASDGSPDGRRDRSFGLNTGDVPVFENMDAATRGLVGGTLHGAHLIAEGDATRVLQLGGGLHHAREERASGFCVYNDLSVAIDAL
;
A
#
# COMPACT_ATOMS: atom_id res chain seq x y z
N MET A 1 7.02 -23.21 6.12
CA MET A 1 6.75 -22.12 7.08
C MET A 1 6.23 -20.93 6.29
N SER A 2 5.39 -20.09 6.90
CA SER A 2 4.88 -18.89 6.23
C SER A 2 5.90 -17.75 6.35
N THR A 3 6.14 -17.00 5.27
CA THR A 3 6.95 -15.79 5.31
C THR A 3 6.05 -14.62 5.70
N LEU A 4 6.47 -13.80 6.66
CA LEU A 4 5.75 -12.58 7.03
C LEU A 4 6.50 -11.37 6.46
N LEU A 5 5.79 -10.50 5.74
CA LEU A 5 6.32 -9.25 5.21
C LEU A 5 5.75 -8.08 6.00
N PHE A 6 6.65 -7.30 6.61
CA PHE A 6 6.31 -6.08 7.33
C PHE A 6 7.54 -5.17 7.41
N HIS A 7 7.30 -3.86 7.38
CA HIS A 7 8.28 -2.83 7.67
C HIS A 7 7.55 -1.59 8.20
N ASP A 8 8.19 -0.83 9.10
CA ASP A 8 7.58 0.32 9.77
C ASP A 8 7.02 1.37 8.80
N ARG A 9 7.60 1.50 7.60
CA ARG A 9 7.08 2.34 6.49
C ARG A 9 5.62 2.08 6.12
N TYR A 10 5.07 0.91 6.45
CA TYR A 10 3.65 0.62 6.21
C TYR A 10 2.73 1.48 7.07
N LEU A 11 3.28 2.07 8.13
CA LEU A 11 2.59 2.99 9.01
C LEU A 11 2.48 4.39 8.41
N ASP A 12 3.29 4.70 7.39
CA ASP A 12 3.23 5.97 6.66
C ASP A 12 1.95 6.07 5.80
N TYR A 13 1.26 4.95 5.54
CA TYR A 13 -0.05 4.96 4.89
C TYR A 13 -1.15 5.32 5.89
N ASP A 14 -1.17 6.61 6.26
CA ASP A 14 -2.01 7.16 7.31
C ASP A 14 -2.87 8.32 6.78
N PHE A 15 -4.18 8.15 6.87
CA PHE A 15 -5.15 9.20 6.51
C PHE A 15 -5.43 10.19 7.65
N GLY A 16 -4.81 9.99 8.81
CA GLY A 16 -4.94 10.82 10.00
C GLY A 16 -5.83 10.22 11.08
N PRO A 17 -5.81 10.80 12.29
CA PRO A 17 -6.33 10.19 13.51
C PRO A 17 -7.86 10.02 13.56
N GLU A 18 -8.59 10.75 12.72
CA GLU A 18 -10.06 10.69 12.66
C GLU A 18 -10.56 9.69 11.60
N HIS A 19 -9.66 9.18 10.75
CA HIS A 19 -10.04 8.31 9.65
C HIS A 19 -10.13 6.83 10.12
N PRO A 20 -11.17 6.07 9.73
CA PRO A 20 -11.39 4.71 10.24
C PRO A 20 -10.34 3.71 9.78
N PHE A 21 -9.66 3.97 8.65
CA PHE A 21 -8.57 3.15 8.17
C PHE A 21 -7.26 3.62 8.80
N SER A 22 -6.89 2.97 9.91
CA SER A 22 -5.69 3.31 10.68
C SER A 22 -4.58 2.27 10.48
N PRO A 23 -3.32 2.69 10.24
CA PRO A 23 -2.19 1.77 10.14
C PRO A 23 -1.83 1.10 11.46
N VAL A 24 -2.25 1.64 12.62
CA VAL A 24 -2.01 1.10 13.97
C VAL A 24 -2.43 -0.36 14.09
N ARG A 25 -3.41 -0.81 13.30
CA ARG A 25 -3.83 -2.22 13.25
C ARG A 25 -2.68 -3.18 12.93
N GLN A 26 -1.65 -2.72 12.21
CA GLN A 26 -0.49 -3.52 11.81
C GLN A 26 0.44 -3.73 13.01
N GLU A 27 0.77 -2.65 13.73
CA GLU A 27 1.54 -2.73 14.99
C GLU A 27 0.82 -3.62 16.00
N MET A 28 -0.48 -3.39 16.21
CA MET A 28 -1.30 -4.21 17.12
C MET A 28 -1.28 -5.70 16.75
N THR A 29 -1.17 -6.03 15.46
CA THR A 29 -1.08 -7.43 15.01
C THR A 29 0.27 -8.03 15.37
N ILE A 30 1.36 -7.31 15.16
CA ILE A 30 2.72 -7.75 15.53
C ILE A 30 2.84 -7.88 17.06
N ASP A 31 2.42 -6.87 17.81
CA ASP A 31 2.42 -6.87 19.27
C ASP A 31 1.64 -8.05 19.85
N LEU A 32 0.47 -8.37 19.25
CA LEU A 32 -0.33 -9.51 19.67
C LEU A 32 0.38 -10.83 19.40
N LEU A 33 1.03 -10.99 18.24
CA LEU A 33 1.79 -12.21 17.93
C LEU A 33 2.95 -12.41 18.91
N ASP A 34 3.68 -11.35 19.23
CA ASP A 34 4.74 -11.36 20.24
C ASP A 34 4.20 -11.73 21.63
N ALA A 35 3.11 -11.09 22.07
CA ALA A 35 2.48 -11.36 23.36
C ALA A 35 1.95 -12.79 23.50
N LEU A 36 1.56 -13.42 22.39
CA LEU A 36 1.14 -14.82 22.34
C LEU A 36 2.31 -15.82 22.28
N GLY A 37 3.56 -15.34 22.29
CA GLY A 37 4.76 -16.19 22.19
C GLY A 37 5.03 -16.69 20.78
N HIS A 38 4.53 -15.98 19.77
CA HIS A 38 4.75 -16.26 18.35
C HIS A 38 5.50 -15.11 17.68
N PRO A 39 6.72 -14.76 18.14
CA PRO A 39 7.46 -13.67 17.54
C PRO A 39 7.76 -13.97 16.07
N VAL A 40 7.43 -13.01 15.22
CA VAL A 40 7.55 -13.15 13.77
C VAL A 40 8.79 -12.41 13.28
N GLY A 41 9.73 -13.14 12.69
CA GLY A 41 10.83 -12.56 11.94
C GLY A 41 10.30 -11.98 10.64
N ALA A 42 9.82 -10.74 10.67
CA ALA A 42 9.35 -10.04 9.49
C ALA A 42 10.51 -9.81 8.51
N VAL A 43 10.25 -10.06 7.23
CA VAL A 43 11.15 -9.67 6.14
C VAL A 43 10.71 -8.31 5.63
N GLU A 44 11.64 -7.37 5.55
CA GLU A 44 11.41 -6.08 4.89
C GLU A 44 11.30 -6.29 3.37
N PRO A 45 10.17 -5.95 2.75
CA PRO A 45 10.04 -6.02 1.30
C PRO A 45 10.55 -4.73 0.62
N PRO A 46 10.96 -4.82 -0.66
CA PRO A 46 11.27 -3.65 -1.46
C PRO A 46 10.02 -2.76 -1.65
N VAL A 47 10.26 -1.48 -1.91
CA VAL A 47 9.22 -0.52 -2.33
C VAL A 47 8.97 -0.69 -3.83
N ALA A 48 7.70 -0.70 -4.25
CA ALA A 48 7.36 -0.77 -5.66
C ALA A 48 7.88 0.47 -6.42
N THR A 49 8.35 0.26 -7.64
CA THR A 49 8.69 1.35 -8.55
C THR A 49 7.43 2.04 -9.06
N ARG A 50 7.61 3.21 -9.68
CA ARG A 50 6.52 3.89 -10.38
C ARG A 50 6.01 3.04 -11.54
N GLU A 51 6.94 2.40 -12.25
CA GLU A 51 6.69 1.49 -13.36
C GLU A 51 5.83 0.30 -12.93
N ASP A 52 6.08 -0.27 -11.74
CA ASP A 52 5.26 -1.35 -11.20
C ASP A 52 3.79 -0.92 -11.03
N VAL A 53 3.55 0.24 -10.43
CA VAL A 53 2.18 0.76 -10.27
C VAL A 53 1.54 1.07 -11.62
N ARG A 54 2.33 1.59 -12.56
CA ARG A 54 1.89 1.98 -13.91
C ARG A 54 1.48 0.81 -14.79
N ARG A 55 1.74 -0.44 -14.38
CA ARG A 55 1.21 -1.64 -15.02
C ARG A 55 -0.32 -1.64 -15.13
N VAL A 56 -1.00 -1.19 -14.07
CA VAL A 56 -2.47 -1.26 -13.97
C VAL A 56 -3.14 0.10 -13.73
N HIS A 57 -2.37 1.13 -13.36
CA HIS A 57 -2.86 2.49 -13.17
C HIS A 57 -2.36 3.42 -14.24
N SER A 58 -3.18 4.35 -14.75
CA SER A 58 -2.81 5.24 -15.86
C SER A 58 -1.73 6.28 -15.49
N GLU A 59 -1.02 6.81 -16.50
CA GLU A 59 0.02 7.84 -16.32
C GLU A 59 -0.55 9.07 -15.65
N ARG A 60 -1.74 9.44 -16.12
CA ARG A 60 -2.49 10.58 -15.65
C ARG A 60 -2.87 10.40 -14.20
N PHE A 61 -3.31 9.21 -13.79
CA PHE A 61 -3.68 8.96 -12.41
C PHE A 61 -2.47 8.96 -11.47
N VAL A 62 -1.40 8.23 -11.82
CA VAL A 62 -0.16 8.21 -11.01
C VAL A 62 0.41 9.62 -10.86
N GLY A 63 0.49 10.40 -11.95
CA GLY A 63 0.93 11.79 -11.89
C GLY A 63 0.06 12.69 -11.00
N LYS A 64 -1.24 12.39 -10.86
CA LYS A 64 -2.14 13.11 -9.96
C LYS A 64 -1.93 12.72 -8.50
N VAL A 65 -1.68 11.44 -8.22
CA VAL A 65 -1.31 10.99 -6.86
C VAL A 65 0.03 11.61 -6.45
N GLU A 66 1.03 11.59 -7.33
CA GLU A 66 2.35 12.23 -7.12
C GLU A 66 2.20 13.72 -6.81
N ALA A 67 1.43 14.46 -7.62
CA ALA A 67 1.16 15.87 -7.40
C ALA A 67 0.38 16.14 -6.09
N ALA A 68 -0.58 15.30 -5.73
CA ALA A 68 -1.30 15.45 -4.46
C ALA A 68 -0.41 15.17 -3.24
N SER A 69 0.58 14.29 -3.41
CA SER A 69 1.50 13.83 -2.36
C SER A 69 2.52 14.88 -1.93
N ASP A 70 2.79 15.89 -2.76
CA ASP A 70 3.86 16.88 -2.57
C ASP A 70 3.62 17.90 -1.43
N GLY A 71 2.46 17.82 -0.78
CA GLY A 71 2.10 18.75 0.31
C GLY A 71 1.60 20.12 -0.18
N SER A 72 1.67 20.40 -1.48
CA SER A 72 1.25 21.66 -2.06
C SER A 72 -0.28 21.82 -2.00
N PRO A 73 -0.78 23.04 -1.72
CA PRO A 73 -2.21 23.31 -1.78
C PRO A 73 -2.80 23.13 -3.19
N ASP A 74 -1.99 23.23 -4.24
CA ASP A 74 -2.46 23.12 -5.62
C ASP A 74 -2.69 21.66 -6.03
N GLY A 75 -1.73 20.78 -5.73
CA GLY A 75 -1.87 19.34 -5.94
C GLY A 75 -3.06 18.73 -5.20
N ARG A 76 -3.42 19.30 -4.03
CA ARG A 76 -4.54 18.85 -3.20
C ARG A 76 -5.91 19.39 -3.63
N ARG A 77 -5.99 20.39 -4.52
CA ARG A 77 -7.29 20.96 -4.94
C ARG A 77 -8.07 20.03 -5.86
N ASP A 78 -7.38 19.19 -6.60
CA ASP A 78 -8.00 18.33 -7.60
C ASP A 78 -8.65 17.12 -6.94
N ARG A 79 -9.98 17.09 -6.96
CA ARG A 79 -10.79 15.97 -6.46
C ARG A 79 -11.16 14.98 -7.56
N SER A 80 -10.71 15.22 -8.79
CA SER A 80 -10.80 14.21 -9.84
C SER A 80 -9.93 13.01 -9.46
N PHE A 81 -10.21 11.84 -10.03
CA PHE A 81 -9.56 10.57 -9.65
C PHE A 81 -9.81 10.09 -8.21
N GLY A 82 -10.75 10.67 -7.47
CA GLY A 82 -11.17 10.17 -6.15
C GLY A 82 -10.29 10.62 -4.97
N LEU A 83 -9.28 11.44 -5.24
CA LEU A 83 -8.39 12.02 -4.22
C LEU A 83 -9.05 13.20 -3.50
N ASN A 84 -8.54 13.48 -2.31
CA ASN A 84 -8.98 14.56 -1.42
C ASN A 84 -10.50 14.55 -1.19
N THR A 85 -11.01 13.36 -0.90
CA THR A 85 -12.39 13.13 -0.47
C THR A 85 -12.41 12.68 0.98
N GLY A 86 -13.59 12.58 1.60
CA GLY A 86 -13.70 11.95 2.92
C GLY A 86 -13.40 10.44 2.90
N ASP A 87 -13.38 9.82 1.70
CA ASP A 87 -13.08 8.41 1.48
C ASP A 87 -11.58 8.18 1.21
N VAL A 88 -10.92 9.07 0.48
CA VAL A 88 -9.46 9.04 0.30
C VAL A 88 -8.89 10.44 0.55
N PRO A 89 -8.68 10.82 1.82
CA PRO A 89 -8.02 12.06 2.18
C PRO A 89 -6.59 12.09 1.67
N VAL A 90 -6.10 13.24 1.21
CA VAL A 90 -4.69 13.36 0.80
C VAL A 90 -3.81 13.62 2.02
N PHE A 91 -2.68 12.94 2.09
CA PHE A 91 -1.62 13.17 3.08
C PHE A 91 -0.26 13.29 2.38
N GLU A 92 0.72 13.86 3.08
CA GLU A 92 2.07 14.08 2.53
C GLU A 92 2.75 12.73 2.26
N ASN A 93 3.48 12.60 1.15
CA ASN A 93 4.15 11.36 0.75
C ASN A 93 3.22 10.16 0.48
N MET A 94 1.92 10.40 0.22
CA MET A 94 0.93 9.36 -0.09
C MET A 94 1.38 8.38 -1.17
N ASP A 95 1.95 8.86 -2.26
CA ASP A 95 2.46 8.01 -3.34
C ASP A 95 3.53 7.02 -2.83
N ALA A 96 4.53 7.52 -2.10
CA ALA A 96 5.62 6.69 -1.55
C ALA A 96 5.10 5.69 -0.51
N ALA A 97 4.20 6.11 0.37
CA ALA A 97 3.57 5.25 1.36
C ALA A 97 2.77 4.11 0.69
N THR A 98 1.97 4.45 -0.32
CA THR A 98 1.18 3.46 -1.08
C THR A 98 2.10 2.48 -1.82
N ARG A 99 3.18 2.96 -2.46
CA ARG A 99 4.16 2.11 -3.14
C ARG A 99 4.89 1.16 -2.19
N GLY A 100 5.05 1.52 -0.92
CA GLY A 100 5.56 0.62 0.12
C GLY A 100 4.68 -0.62 0.28
N LEU A 101 3.36 -0.42 0.36
CA LEU A 101 2.38 -1.52 0.47
C LEU A 101 2.33 -2.36 -0.82
N VAL A 102 2.31 -1.71 -1.99
CA VAL A 102 2.36 -2.41 -3.29
C VAL A 102 3.61 -3.28 -3.41
N GLY A 103 4.76 -2.77 -3.00
CA GLY A 103 6.03 -3.50 -3.05
C GLY A 103 6.03 -4.75 -2.15
N GLY A 104 5.36 -4.67 -1.00
CA GLY A 104 5.08 -5.83 -0.15
C GLY A 104 4.32 -6.93 -0.87
N THR A 105 3.19 -6.58 -1.47
CA THR A 105 2.31 -7.54 -2.15
C THR A 105 3.01 -8.13 -3.37
N LEU A 106 3.69 -7.31 -4.17
CA LEU A 106 4.46 -7.75 -5.33
C LEU A 106 5.61 -8.69 -4.94
N HIS A 107 6.37 -8.35 -3.89
CA HIS A 107 7.44 -9.21 -3.40
C HIS A 107 6.92 -10.56 -2.89
N GLY A 108 5.83 -10.55 -2.13
CA GLY A 108 5.19 -11.78 -1.66
C GLY A 108 4.69 -12.66 -2.80
N ALA A 109 4.17 -12.06 -3.86
CA ALA A 109 3.74 -12.75 -5.06
C ALA A 109 4.92 -13.42 -5.79
N HIS A 110 6.06 -12.73 -5.94
CA HIS A 110 7.28 -13.29 -6.53
C HIS A 110 7.85 -14.45 -5.70
N LEU A 111 7.93 -14.32 -4.37
CA LEU A 111 8.39 -15.42 -3.49
C LEU A 111 7.56 -16.69 -3.71
N ILE A 112 6.25 -16.56 -3.94
CA ILE A 112 5.38 -17.72 -4.22
C ILE A 112 5.63 -18.26 -5.62
N ALA A 113 5.67 -17.37 -6.63
CA ALA A 113 5.83 -17.77 -8.03
C ALA A 113 7.18 -18.46 -8.31
N GLU A 114 8.24 -18.03 -7.61
CA GLU A 114 9.60 -18.57 -7.73
C GLU A 114 9.81 -19.85 -6.89
N GLY A 115 8.85 -20.20 -6.03
CA GLY A 115 8.91 -21.38 -5.17
C GLY A 115 9.70 -21.17 -3.87
N ASP A 116 10.16 -19.96 -3.59
CA ASP A 116 10.87 -19.59 -2.36
C ASP A 116 9.95 -19.58 -1.12
N ALA A 117 8.65 -19.40 -1.33
CA ALA A 117 7.63 -19.51 -0.29
C ALA A 117 6.41 -20.29 -0.78
N THR A 118 5.78 -21.03 0.14
CA THR A 118 4.48 -21.68 -0.13
C THR A 118 3.30 -20.85 0.37
N ARG A 119 3.56 -19.93 1.32
CA ARG A 119 2.59 -19.03 1.94
C ARG A 119 3.31 -17.75 2.36
N VAL A 120 2.73 -16.62 2.01
CA VAL A 120 3.21 -15.30 2.44
C VAL A 120 2.05 -14.57 3.12
N LEU A 121 2.32 -13.98 4.28
CA LEU A 121 1.45 -13.01 4.92
C LEU A 121 2.09 -11.64 4.77
N GLN A 122 1.47 -10.78 3.97
CA GLN A 122 1.84 -9.39 3.84
C GLN A 122 0.89 -8.57 4.74
N LEU A 123 1.43 -7.72 5.61
CA LEU A 123 0.64 -6.82 6.44
C LEU A 123 0.46 -5.46 5.75
N GLY A 124 -0.77 -4.94 5.65
CA GLY A 124 -1.02 -3.58 5.17
C GLY A 124 -1.52 -3.46 3.73
N GLY A 125 -1.24 -4.43 2.87
CA GLY A 125 -1.77 -4.55 1.51
C GLY A 125 -3.23 -5.03 1.46
N GLY A 126 -3.65 -5.58 0.33
CA GLY A 126 -5.05 -5.92 0.07
C GLY A 126 -5.91 -4.70 -0.29
N LEU A 127 -5.29 -3.68 -0.89
CA LEU A 127 -5.90 -2.44 -1.33
C LEU A 127 -6.71 -2.65 -2.63
N HIS A 128 -7.84 -3.35 -2.50
CA HIS A 128 -8.57 -3.88 -3.66
C HIS A 128 -9.56 -2.92 -4.36
N HIS A 129 -9.77 -1.71 -3.83
CA HIS A 129 -10.82 -0.81 -4.32
C HIS A 129 -10.34 0.21 -5.36
N ALA A 130 -9.03 0.44 -5.44
CA ALA A 130 -8.48 1.35 -6.45
C ALA A 130 -8.71 0.80 -7.86
N ARG A 131 -9.06 1.68 -8.79
CA ARG A 131 -9.26 1.41 -10.22
C ARG A 131 -8.14 2.06 -11.03
N GLU A 132 -8.05 1.72 -12.32
CA GLU A 132 -7.03 2.24 -13.25
C GLU A 132 -6.83 3.76 -13.14
N GLU A 133 -7.92 4.53 -13.08
CA GLU A 133 -7.91 5.99 -12.98
C GLU A 133 -8.67 6.55 -11.77
N ARG A 134 -8.74 5.81 -10.66
CA ARG A 134 -9.47 6.31 -9.48
C ARG A 134 -9.06 5.63 -8.18
N ALA A 135 -8.66 6.43 -7.19
CA ALA A 135 -8.62 6.05 -5.79
C ALA A 135 -10.03 5.90 -5.23
N SER A 136 -10.28 4.89 -4.40
CA SER A 136 -11.60 4.60 -3.84
C SER A 136 -11.49 3.65 -2.66
N GLY A 137 -12.40 3.76 -1.70
CA GLY A 137 -12.53 2.81 -0.59
C GLY A 137 -11.23 2.67 0.19
N PHE A 138 -10.65 3.81 0.59
CA PHE A 138 -9.36 3.89 1.29
C PHE A 138 -8.15 3.38 0.48
N CYS A 139 -8.30 3.03 -0.80
CA CYS A 139 -7.23 2.47 -1.62
C CYS A 139 -6.75 3.50 -2.66
N VAL A 140 -5.46 3.83 -2.64
CA VAL A 140 -4.83 4.75 -3.61
C VAL A 140 -4.37 3.98 -4.85
N TYR A 141 -3.60 2.91 -4.68
CA TYR A 141 -3.22 1.95 -5.73
C TYR A 141 -3.73 0.55 -5.41
N ASN A 142 -3.91 -0.27 -6.44
CA ASN A 142 -4.40 -1.65 -6.36
C ASN A 142 -3.22 -2.61 -6.40
N ASP A 143 -2.66 -2.90 -5.23
CA ASP A 143 -1.52 -3.79 -5.05
C ASP A 143 -1.79 -5.21 -5.56
N LEU A 144 -3.02 -5.71 -5.39
CA LEU A 144 -3.41 -7.04 -5.89
C LEU A 144 -3.36 -7.11 -7.40
N SER A 145 -3.87 -6.09 -8.09
CA SER A 145 -3.88 -6.03 -9.55
C SER A 145 -2.47 -5.87 -10.10
N VAL A 146 -1.61 -5.05 -9.46
CA VAL A 146 -0.19 -4.95 -9.82
C VAL A 146 0.50 -6.31 -9.70
N ALA A 147 0.31 -7.02 -8.58
CA ALA A 147 0.92 -8.33 -8.39
C ALA A 147 0.41 -9.38 -9.38
N ILE A 148 -0.88 -9.37 -9.72
CA ILE A 148 -1.45 -10.30 -10.70
C ILE A 148 -0.95 -10.01 -12.12
N ASP A 149 -0.77 -8.74 -12.51
CA ASP A 149 -0.23 -8.38 -13.83
C ASP A 149 1.26 -8.70 -13.98
N ALA A 150 2.02 -8.63 -12.88
CA ALA A 150 3.48 -8.81 -12.90
C ALA A 150 3.94 -10.29 -12.92
N LEU A 151 3.02 -11.24 -12.68
CA LEU A 151 3.27 -12.69 -12.68
C LEU A 151 2.79 -13.36 -13.96
#